data_AF-D1J982-F1
#
_entry.id   AF-D1J982-F1
#
_cell.length_a   1.000
_cell.length_b   1.000
_cell.length_c   1.000
_cell.angle_alpha   90.00
_cell.angle_beta   90.00
_cell.angle_gamma   90.00
#
_symmetry.space_group_name_H-M   'P 1'
#
loop_
_entity.id
_entity.type
_entity.pdbx_description
1 polymer ?
#
loop_
_entity_poly.entity_id
_entity_poly.type
_entity_poly.pdbx_seq_one_letter_code
_entity_poly.pdbx_strand_id
1 'polypeptide(L)'
;MNNLKTKEVLDVILDVAKSIKYSGLMLNERHLHHFFSHLLQEKYNLLNLTGDNKAITLHPEWPTFGRYRREENINKQKVYKPNANGRPGFIDFAIGDYNKPDIGIEFSLKYSWSNEKCVFDFLKLLDKKNPFNVSISLNVIFWTRQLVKGGYLKRLERNMNDAFREAVNRLKDEVCDNSREIYFIVTEIDKDNNRRHWHYDRTSSRFKNGLPVIA
;
A
#
# COMPACT_ATOMS: atom_id res chain seq x y z
N MET A 1 -19.92 9.02 16.40
CA MET A 1 -19.39 8.52 15.11
C MET A 1 -18.10 7.80 15.42
N ASN A 2 -17.97 6.53 15.04
CA ASN A 2 -16.78 5.73 15.33
C ASN A 2 -15.63 6.30 14.49
N ASN A 3 -14.81 7.16 15.10
CA ASN A 3 -13.51 7.52 14.54
C ASN A 3 -12.64 6.27 14.64
N LEU A 4 -12.73 5.42 13.60
CA LEU A 4 -11.86 4.27 13.46
C LEU A 4 -10.42 4.76 13.54
N LYS A 5 -9.69 4.29 14.54
CA LYS A 5 -8.34 4.74 14.81
C LYS A 5 -7.40 4.09 13.81
N THR A 6 -6.34 4.80 13.43
CA THR A 6 -5.22 4.29 12.64
C THR A 6 -4.75 2.91 13.10
N LYS A 7 -4.64 2.74 14.43
CA LYS A 7 -4.24 1.50 15.09
C LYS A 7 -5.13 0.31 14.71
N GLU A 8 -6.44 0.51 14.67
CA GLU A 8 -7.43 -0.53 14.38
C GLU A 8 -7.35 -1.00 12.92
N VAL A 9 -7.13 -0.07 11.98
CA VAL A 9 -6.91 -0.39 10.57
C VAL A 9 -5.58 -1.11 10.37
N LEU A 10 -4.53 -0.61 11.02
CA LEU A 10 -3.21 -1.21 10.95
C LEU A 10 -3.21 -2.63 11.53
N ASP A 11 -3.90 -2.87 12.64
CA ASP A 11 -4.07 -4.21 13.23
C ASP A 11 -4.68 -5.18 12.21
N VAL A 12 -5.73 -4.77 11.49
CA VAL A 12 -6.33 -5.60 10.43
C VAL A 12 -5.32 -5.88 9.30
N ILE A 13 -4.56 -4.87 8.87
CA ILE A 13 -3.55 -5.05 7.82
C ILE A 13 -2.43 -6.00 8.27
N LEU A 14 -2.02 -5.92 9.52
CA LEU A 14 -1.02 -6.82 10.09
C LEU A 14 -1.57 -8.24 10.27
N ASP A 15 -2.85 -8.39 10.64
CA ASP A 15 -3.53 -9.68 10.66
C ASP A 15 -3.58 -10.29 9.26
N VAL A 16 -3.89 -9.50 8.23
CA VAL A 16 -3.85 -9.94 6.82
C VAL A 16 -2.44 -10.38 6.43
N ALA A 17 -1.42 -9.56 6.70
CA ALA A 17 -0.02 -9.88 6.39
C ALA A 17 0.46 -11.17 7.09
N LYS A 18 -0.02 -11.44 8.31
CA LYS A 18 0.30 -12.66 9.07
C LYS A 18 -0.55 -13.87 8.67
N SER A 19 -1.74 -13.69 8.11
CA SER A 19 -2.68 -14.80 7.89
C SER A 19 -2.72 -15.29 6.45
N ILE A 20 -2.43 -14.42 5.46
CA ILE A 20 -2.51 -14.77 4.06
C ILE A 20 -1.59 -15.96 3.73
N LYS A 21 -2.10 -16.89 2.93
CA LYS A 21 -1.42 -18.12 2.54
C LYS A 21 -1.21 -18.17 1.04
N TYR A 22 -0.09 -18.76 0.63
CA TYR A 22 0.10 -19.18 -0.75
C TYR A 22 -0.85 -20.35 -1.05
N SER A 23 -1.65 -20.19 -2.10
CA SER A 23 -2.63 -21.19 -2.58
C SER A 23 -2.48 -21.41 -4.09
N GLY A 24 -1.25 -21.50 -4.57
CA GLY A 24 -0.94 -21.61 -6.00
C GLY A 24 -1.06 -20.27 -6.72
N LEU A 25 -1.26 -20.31 -8.05
CA LEU A 25 -1.31 -19.13 -8.92
C LEU A 25 -2.69 -18.47 -9.02
N MET A 26 -3.66 -18.91 -8.20
CA MET A 26 -5.05 -18.47 -8.27
C MET A 26 -5.27 -17.10 -7.62
N LEU A 27 -4.45 -16.75 -6.63
CA LEU A 27 -4.60 -15.51 -5.88
C LEU A 27 -4.13 -14.32 -6.70
N ASN A 28 -4.89 -13.24 -6.61
CA ASN A 28 -4.57 -11.95 -7.19
C ASN A 28 -4.95 -10.83 -6.20
N GLU A 29 -4.57 -9.61 -6.54
CA GLU A 29 -4.79 -8.40 -5.75
C GLU A 29 -6.25 -8.17 -5.35
N ARG A 30 -7.22 -8.49 -6.22
CA ARG A 30 -8.65 -8.35 -5.90
C ARG A 30 -9.08 -9.27 -4.74
N HIS A 31 -8.49 -10.45 -4.61
CA HIS A 31 -8.77 -11.33 -3.46
C HIS A 31 -8.29 -10.69 -2.15
N LEU A 32 -7.13 -10.03 -2.18
CA LEU A 32 -6.61 -9.29 -1.03
C LEU A 32 -7.53 -8.12 -0.66
N HIS A 33 -8.05 -7.40 -1.66
CA HIS A 33 -9.00 -6.30 -1.44
C HIS A 33 -10.29 -6.79 -0.78
N HIS A 34 -10.88 -7.88 -1.30
CA HIS A 34 -12.10 -8.46 -0.72
C HIS A 34 -11.88 -9.00 0.70
N PHE A 35 -10.76 -9.68 0.93
CA PHE A 35 -10.47 -10.23 2.25
C PHE A 35 -10.28 -9.11 3.28
N PHE A 36 -9.52 -8.08 2.94
CA PHE A 36 -9.33 -6.91 3.80
C PHE A 36 -10.65 -6.19 4.09
N SER A 37 -11.42 -5.86 3.05
CA SER A 37 -12.67 -5.09 3.23
C SER A 37 -13.71 -5.89 4.00
N HIS A 38 -13.79 -7.21 3.83
CA HIS A 38 -14.64 -8.08 4.63
C HIS A 38 -14.27 -8.05 6.11
N LEU A 39 -12.99 -8.25 6.45
CA LEU A 39 -12.54 -8.22 7.84
C LEU A 39 -12.80 -6.87 8.50
N LEU A 40 -12.56 -5.78 7.76
CA LEU A 40 -12.76 -4.43 8.26
C LEU A 40 -14.25 -4.13 8.48
N GLN A 41 -15.11 -4.56 7.55
CA GLN A 41 -16.56 -4.43 7.65
C GLN A 41 -17.13 -5.25 8.80
N GLU A 42 -16.69 -6.49 8.97
CA GLU A 42 -17.13 -7.38 10.05
C GLU A 42 -16.79 -6.80 11.43
N LYS A 43 -15.59 -6.23 11.59
CA LYS A 43 -15.14 -5.65 12.85
C LYS A 43 -15.77 -4.30 13.18
N TYR A 44 -15.98 -3.44 12.19
CA TYR A 44 -16.25 -2.01 12.45
C TYR A 44 -17.48 -1.44 11.73
N ASN A 45 -18.15 -2.21 10.88
CA ASN A 45 -19.38 -1.81 10.17
C ASN A 45 -19.26 -0.47 9.42
N LEU A 46 -18.23 -0.33 8.57
CA LEU A 46 -17.84 0.94 7.91
C LEU A 46 -18.62 1.27 6.63
N LEU A 47 -19.37 0.31 6.11
CA LEU A 47 -20.18 0.41 4.91
C LEU A 47 -21.60 -0.05 5.24
N ASN A 48 -22.53 0.89 5.41
CA ASN A 48 -23.94 0.61 5.60
C ASN A 48 -24.74 1.18 4.43
N LEU A 49 -25.17 0.31 3.52
CA LEU A 49 -25.92 0.70 2.32
C LEU A 49 -27.44 0.64 2.49
N THR A 50 -27.93 -0.01 3.56
CA THR A 50 -29.35 -0.37 3.70
C THR A 50 -29.99 0.12 5.00
N GLY A 51 -29.19 0.46 6.01
CA GLY A 51 -29.70 1.02 7.27
C GLY A 51 -29.78 2.54 7.27
N ASP A 52 -30.47 3.08 8.28
CA ASP A 52 -30.74 4.53 8.40
C ASP A 52 -29.49 5.36 8.74
N ASN A 53 -28.43 4.71 9.22
CA ASN A 53 -27.19 5.37 9.61
C ASN A 53 -26.21 5.44 8.43
N LYS A 54 -26.09 6.62 7.82
CA LYS A 54 -25.28 6.92 6.62
C LYS A 54 -23.76 6.99 6.84
N ALA A 55 -23.22 6.31 7.86
CA ALA A 55 -21.81 6.39 8.19
C ALA A 55 -20.94 5.54 7.23
N ILE A 56 -20.99 5.85 5.94
CA ILE A 56 -20.08 5.29 4.94
C ILE A 56 -18.71 5.94 5.15
N THR A 57 -17.78 5.16 5.66
CA THR A 57 -16.43 5.62 5.98
C THR A 57 -15.37 4.84 5.23
N LEU A 58 -15.70 3.69 4.63
CA LEU A 58 -14.81 2.94 3.75
C LEU A 58 -15.14 3.24 2.27
N HIS A 59 -14.18 3.83 1.57
CA HIS A 59 -14.33 4.26 0.17
C HIS A 59 -13.39 3.46 -0.73
N PRO A 60 -13.86 2.44 -1.47
CA PRO A 60 -13.05 1.72 -2.44
C PRO A 60 -12.76 2.61 -3.66
N GLU A 61 -11.59 2.40 -4.29
CA GLU A 61 -11.17 3.10 -5.51
C GLU A 61 -11.29 4.63 -5.40
N TRP A 62 -10.65 5.22 -4.38
CA TRP A 62 -10.75 6.65 -4.12
C TRP A 62 -9.78 7.46 -5.03
N PRO A 63 -10.26 8.49 -5.74
CA PRO A 63 -9.45 9.22 -6.72
C PRO A 63 -8.45 10.17 -6.05
N THR A 64 -7.17 10.10 -6.42
CA THR A 64 -6.15 11.01 -5.88
C THR A 64 -6.34 12.44 -6.39
N PHE A 65 -5.95 13.42 -5.57
CA PHE A 65 -5.87 14.82 -5.99
C PHE A 65 -4.63 15.06 -6.86
N GLY A 66 -3.56 14.29 -6.62
CA GLY A 66 -2.43 14.17 -7.53
C GLY A 66 -2.87 13.67 -8.91
N ARG A 67 -2.24 14.19 -9.96
CA ARG A 67 -2.48 13.77 -11.35
C ARG A 67 -1.24 13.13 -11.92
N TYR A 68 -1.41 12.02 -12.63
CA TYR A 68 -0.32 11.23 -13.16
C TYR A 68 -0.54 10.92 -14.64
N ARG A 69 0.57 10.82 -15.37
CA ARG A 69 0.58 10.38 -16.76
C ARG A 69 1.59 9.25 -16.92
N ARG A 70 1.23 8.26 -17.74
CA ARG A 70 2.14 7.20 -18.12
C ARG A 70 3.00 7.69 -19.29
N GLU A 71 4.31 7.67 -19.10
CA GLU A 71 5.31 8.18 -20.04
C GLU A 71 6.40 7.12 -20.25
N GLU A 72 7.15 7.20 -21.34
CA GLU A 72 8.33 6.34 -21.54
C GLU A 72 9.57 6.99 -20.93
N ASN A 73 10.33 6.22 -20.17
CA ASN A 73 11.64 6.64 -19.68
C ASN A 73 12.73 6.45 -20.77
N ILE A 74 13.96 6.88 -20.47
CA ILE A 74 15.14 6.71 -21.32
C ILE A 74 15.40 5.26 -21.78
N ASN A 75 14.89 4.27 -21.04
CA ASN A 75 15.00 2.85 -21.36
C ASN A 75 13.77 2.30 -22.08
N LYS A 76 12.89 3.17 -22.61
CA LYS A 76 11.60 2.82 -23.26
C LYS A 76 10.65 2.02 -22.35
N GLN A 77 10.82 2.12 -21.04
CA GLN A 77 9.89 1.52 -20.08
C GLN A 77 8.81 2.53 -19.71
N LYS A 78 7.57 2.05 -19.65
CA LYS A 78 6.43 2.87 -19.26
C LYS A 78 6.44 3.08 -17.75
N VAL A 79 6.48 4.35 -17.33
CA VAL A 79 6.48 4.77 -15.93
C VAL A 79 5.41 5.82 -15.68
N TYR A 80 4.88 5.89 -14.48
CA TYR A 80 3.95 6.94 -14.06
C TYR A 80 4.71 8.11 -13.45
N LYS A 81 4.40 9.32 -13.91
CA LYS A 81 4.95 10.57 -13.36
C LYS A 81 3.86 11.55 -12.99
N PRO A 82 4.05 12.37 -11.94
CA PRO A 82 3.22 13.53 -11.68
C PRO A 82 3.15 14.43 -12.92
N ASN A 83 1.94 14.80 -13.33
CA ASN A 83 1.70 15.57 -14.53
C ASN A 83 0.38 16.35 -14.38
N ALA A 84 0.41 17.68 -14.51
CA ALA A 84 -0.76 18.54 -14.35
C ALA A 84 -1.91 18.20 -15.32
N ASN A 85 -1.56 17.71 -16.51
CA ASN A 85 -2.47 17.25 -17.56
C ASN A 85 -2.67 15.72 -17.52
N GLY A 86 -2.28 15.08 -16.43
CA GLY A 86 -2.51 13.67 -16.16
C GLY A 86 -3.96 13.40 -15.72
N ARG A 87 -4.21 12.17 -15.29
CA ARG A 87 -5.47 11.76 -14.68
C ARG A 87 -5.24 11.48 -13.19
N PRO A 88 -6.29 11.56 -12.35
CA PRO A 88 -6.23 11.00 -11.02
C PRO A 88 -5.70 9.57 -11.06
N GLY A 89 -4.83 9.24 -10.11
CA GLY A 89 -4.65 7.85 -9.69
C GLY A 89 -5.87 7.40 -8.89
N PHE A 90 -5.89 6.12 -8.54
CA PHE A 90 -6.90 5.54 -7.66
C PHE A 90 -6.19 4.79 -6.55
N ILE A 91 -6.57 5.12 -5.32
CA ILE A 91 -6.19 4.41 -4.11
C ILE A 91 -7.16 3.25 -3.91
N ASP A 92 -6.68 2.07 -3.55
CA ASP A 92 -7.54 0.90 -3.38
C ASP A 92 -8.63 1.15 -2.33
N PHE A 93 -8.27 1.75 -1.19
CA PHE A 93 -9.21 2.18 -0.17
C PHE A 93 -8.81 3.51 0.49
N ALA A 94 -9.80 4.35 0.75
CA ALA A 94 -9.69 5.48 1.66
C ALA A 94 -10.66 5.31 2.83
N ILE A 95 -10.25 5.72 4.03
CA ILE A 95 -11.09 5.65 5.24
C ILE A 95 -11.29 7.05 5.83
N GLY A 96 -12.54 7.41 6.14
CA GLY A 96 -12.93 8.68 6.77
C GLY A 96 -14.05 9.39 6.02
N ASP A 97 -14.08 10.73 6.11
CA ASP A 97 -14.96 11.57 5.28
C ASP A 97 -14.57 11.41 3.79
N TYR A 98 -15.53 11.24 2.90
CA TYR A 98 -15.27 11.05 1.48
C TYR A 98 -14.47 12.21 0.85
N ASN A 99 -14.72 13.45 1.26
CA ASN A 99 -14.07 14.65 0.72
C ASN A 99 -12.68 14.85 1.31
N LYS A 100 -12.43 14.31 2.50
CA LYS A 100 -11.17 14.45 3.22
C LYS A 100 -10.88 13.19 4.06
N PRO A 101 -10.59 12.04 3.41
CA PRO A 101 -10.29 10.81 4.13
C PRO A 101 -8.99 10.94 4.92
N ASP A 102 -8.96 10.35 6.11
CA ASP A 102 -7.81 10.39 7.02
C ASP A 102 -6.75 9.35 6.65
N ILE A 103 -7.16 8.21 6.09
CA ILE A 103 -6.27 7.07 5.82
C ILE A 103 -6.37 6.69 4.34
N GLY A 104 -5.23 6.60 3.66
CA GLY A 104 -5.11 6.03 2.32
C GLY A 104 -4.40 4.68 2.35
N ILE A 105 -4.90 3.68 1.61
CA ILE A 105 -4.42 2.30 1.64
C ILE A 105 -4.21 1.76 0.23
N GLU A 106 -3.02 1.23 -0.03
CA GLU A 106 -2.69 0.50 -1.26
C GLU A 106 -2.31 -0.94 -0.96
N PHE A 107 -2.75 -1.83 -1.84
CA PHE A 107 -2.39 -3.23 -1.84
C PHE A 107 -1.67 -3.61 -3.14
N SER A 108 -0.71 -4.52 -3.01
CA SER A 108 -0.21 -5.24 -4.16
C SER A 108 -0.08 -6.72 -3.85
N LEU A 109 -0.42 -7.56 -4.81
CA LEU A 109 -0.19 -9.00 -4.72
C LEU A 109 0.37 -9.49 -6.06
N LYS A 110 1.62 -9.95 -6.04
CA LYS A 110 2.36 -10.38 -7.23
C LYS A 110 3.20 -11.63 -6.95
N TYR A 111 3.57 -12.34 -8.01
CA TYR A 111 4.46 -13.52 -7.92
C TYR A 111 5.95 -13.17 -8.11
N SER A 112 6.27 -11.88 -7.97
CA SER A 112 7.61 -11.30 -8.02
C SER A 112 7.53 -9.82 -7.62
N TRP A 113 8.68 -9.19 -7.37
CA TRP A 113 8.74 -7.74 -7.15
C TRP A 113 8.36 -6.97 -8.42
N SER A 114 7.34 -6.11 -8.34
CA SER A 114 6.90 -5.26 -9.45
C SER A 114 7.27 -3.80 -9.19
N ASN A 115 8.49 -3.42 -9.59
CA ASN A 115 9.07 -2.13 -9.21
C ASN A 115 8.18 -0.93 -9.54
N GLU A 116 7.74 -0.80 -10.80
CA GLU A 116 6.95 0.37 -11.22
C GLU A 116 5.57 0.42 -10.55
N LYS A 117 4.94 -0.73 -10.26
CA LYS A 117 3.70 -0.75 -9.50
C LYS A 117 3.93 -0.24 -8.08
N CYS A 118 4.93 -0.76 -7.37
CA CYS A 118 5.23 -0.30 -6.01
C CYS A 118 5.63 1.17 -5.96
N VAL A 119 6.42 1.66 -6.94
CA VAL A 119 6.71 3.10 -7.08
C VAL A 119 5.43 3.89 -7.25
N PHE A 120 4.49 3.45 -8.10
CA PHE A 120 3.26 4.17 -8.35
C PHE A 120 2.31 4.15 -7.14
N ASP A 121 2.24 3.04 -6.40
CA ASP A 121 1.47 2.96 -5.16
C ASP A 121 2.05 3.92 -4.11
N PHE A 122 3.38 3.95 -3.94
CA PHE A 122 4.03 4.93 -3.06
C PHE A 122 3.86 6.38 -3.53
N LEU A 123 3.90 6.64 -4.84
CA LEU A 123 3.66 7.97 -5.40
C LEU A 123 2.30 8.51 -4.97
N LYS A 124 1.25 7.70 -5.11
CA LYS A 124 -0.10 8.11 -4.72
C LYS A 124 -0.19 8.39 -3.21
N LEU A 125 0.40 7.53 -2.38
CA LEU A 125 0.34 7.67 -0.93
C LEU A 125 1.20 8.83 -0.38
N LEU A 126 2.33 9.12 -1.02
CA LEU A 126 3.27 10.16 -0.61
C LEU A 126 2.92 11.56 -1.16
N ASP A 127 1.99 11.68 -2.10
CA ASP A 127 1.63 12.98 -2.67
C ASP A 127 0.95 13.87 -1.62
N LYS A 128 1.53 15.04 -1.32
CA LYS A 128 1.04 15.99 -0.32
C LYS A 128 -0.32 16.59 -0.68
N LYS A 129 -0.73 16.51 -1.95
CA LYS A 129 -2.06 16.98 -2.39
C LYS A 129 -3.18 16.10 -1.86
N ASN A 130 -2.89 14.81 -1.61
CA ASN A 130 -3.88 13.94 -1.00
C ASN A 130 -4.10 14.30 0.47
N PRO A 131 -5.31 14.17 1.01
CA PRO A 131 -5.65 14.70 2.34
C PRO A 131 -5.23 13.82 3.52
N PHE A 132 -4.57 12.70 3.27
CA PHE A 132 -4.33 11.68 4.28
C PHE A 132 -3.46 12.17 5.44
N ASN A 133 -3.87 11.83 6.65
CA ASN A 133 -3.03 11.85 7.84
C ASN A 133 -2.18 10.58 7.94
N VAL A 134 -2.65 9.47 7.35
CA VAL A 134 -1.96 8.18 7.36
C VAL A 134 -1.94 7.55 5.98
N SER A 135 -0.80 7.00 5.61
CA SER A 135 -0.63 6.22 4.39
C SER A 135 -0.13 4.81 4.68
N ILE A 136 -0.88 3.82 4.23
CA ILE A 136 -0.57 2.41 4.46
C ILE A 136 -0.40 1.72 3.10
N SER A 137 0.64 0.92 2.97
CA SER A 137 0.84 0.06 1.81
C SER A 137 1.16 -1.35 2.27
N LEU A 138 0.45 -2.35 1.76
CA LEU A 138 0.81 -3.76 1.96
C LEU A 138 1.14 -4.40 0.61
N ASN A 139 2.41 -4.71 0.42
CA ASN A 139 2.92 -5.39 -0.77
C ASN A 139 3.18 -6.85 -0.46
N VAL A 140 2.40 -7.76 -1.06
CA VAL A 140 2.53 -9.20 -0.90
C VAL A 140 3.24 -9.79 -2.12
N ILE A 141 4.31 -10.53 -1.86
CA ILE A 141 5.10 -11.23 -2.88
C ILE A 141 4.96 -12.74 -2.65
N PHE A 142 4.36 -13.43 -3.61
CA PHE A 142 4.33 -14.89 -3.62
C PHE A 142 5.50 -15.45 -4.40
N TRP A 143 6.23 -16.38 -3.79
CA TRP A 143 7.26 -17.16 -4.45
C TRP A 143 6.75 -18.57 -4.71
N THR A 144 6.75 -18.99 -5.97
CA THR A 144 6.32 -20.34 -6.38
C THR A 144 7.28 -21.45 -5.93
N ARG A 145 8.42 -21.08 -5.33
CA ARG A 145 9.46 -21.98 -4.84
C ARG A 145 9.74 -21.70 -3.37
N GLN A 146 10.88 -21.10 -3.07
CA GLN A 146 11.33 -20.76 -1.73
C GLN A 146 11.52 -19.25 -1.62
N LEU A 147 11.54 -18.74 -0.39
CA LEU A 147 11.97 -17.37 -0.14
C LEU A 147 13.33 -17.07 -0.77
N VAL A 148 13.52 -15.84 -1.26
CA VAL A 148 14.81 -15.43 -1.82
C VAL A 148 15.88 -15.38 -0.71
N LYS A 149 17.10 -15.79 -1.07
CA LYS A 149 18.26 -15.86 -0.18
C LYS A 149 19.50 -15.26 -0.84
N GLY A 150 20.53 -14.97 -0.05
CA GLY A 150 21.83 -14.51 -0.55
C GLY A 150 21.74 -13.23 -1.40
N GLY A 151 22.34 -13.24 -2.60
CA GLY A 151 22.36 -12.09 -3.50
C GLY A 151 20.97 -11.64 -3.97
N TYR A 152 20.02 -12.55 -4.15
CA TYR A 152 18.65 -12.22 -4.54
C TYR A 152 17.89 -11.48 -3.43
N LEU A 153 18.13 -11.86 -2.17
CA LEU A 153 17.59 -11.15 -1.01
C LEU A 153 18.13 -9.72 -0.94
N LYS A 154 19.45 -9.54 -1.05
CA LYS A 154 20.07 -8.20 -1.09
C LYS A 154 19.52 -7.34 -2.23
N ARG A 155 19.22 -7.95 -3.38
CA ARG A 155 18.60 -7.26 -4.51
C ARG A 155 17.14 -6.87 -4.22
N LEU A 156 16.35 -7.75 -3.61
CA LEU A 156 14.99 -7.42 -3.18
C LEU A 156 14.98 -6.24 -2.20
N GLU A 157 15.84 -6.28 -1.19
CA GLU A 157 16.00 -5.19 -0.20
C GLU A 157 16.36 -3.87 -0.87
N ARG A 158 17.30 -3.90 -1.82
CA ARG A 158 17.65 -2.72 -2.61
C ARG A 158 16.45 -2.21 -3.40
N ASN A 159 15.76 -3.09 -4.11
CA ASN A 159 14.60 -2.71 -4.93
C ASN A 159 13.47 -2.07 -4.11
N MET A 160 13.21 -2.56 -2.89
CA MET A 160 12.21 -1.96 -1.99
C MET A 160 12.57 -0.51 -1.64
N ASN A 161 13.83 -0.28 -1.26
CA ASN A 161 14.34 1.06 -0.95
C ASN A 161 14.40 1.96 -2.20
N ASP A 162 14.80 1.41 -3.33
CA ASP A 162 14.85 2.12 -4.62
C ASP A 162 13.47 2.59 -5.04
N ALA A 163 12.43 1.76 -4.86
CA ALA A 163 11.07 2.13 -5.20
C ALA A 163 10.56 3.32 -4.36
N PHE A 164 10.84 3.33 -3.05
CA PHE A 164 10.52 4.46 -2.20
C PHE A 164 11.26 5.73 -2.64
N ARG A 165 12.59 5.64 -2.84
CA ARG A 165 13.41 6.79 -3.26
C ARG A 165 12.96 7.33 -4.61
N GLU A 166 12.63 6.46 -5.54
CA GLU A 166 12.13 6.83 -6.87
C GLU A 166 10.79 7.57 -6.76
N ALA A 167 9.86 7.12 -5.91
CA ALA A 167 8.60 7.83 -5.68
C ALA A 167 8.84 9.24 -5.11
N VAL A 168 9.70 9.37 -4.09
CA VAL A 168 10.09 10.67 -3.53
C VAL A 168 10.72 11.57 -4.61
N ASN A 169 11.67 11.05 -5.38
CA ASN A 169 12.36 11.80 -6.44
C ASN A 169 11.40 12.30 -7.53
N ARG A 170 10.38 11.50 -7.87
CA ARG A 170 9.37 11.86 -8.86
C ARG A 170 8.41 12.93 -8.33
N LEU A 171 8.10 12.93 -7.03
CA LEU A 171 7.25 13.95 -6.38
C LEU A 171 7.99 15.27 -6.12
N LYS A 172 9.31 15.22 -5.83
CA LYS A 172 10.11 16.40 -5.47
C LYS A 172 9.45 17.16 -4.31
N ASP A 173 9.10 18.43 -4.52
CA ASP A 173 8.47 19.29 -3.53
C ASP A 173 7.01 18.92 -3.23
N GLU A 174 6.43 17.97 -3.97
CA GLU A 174 5.06 17.47 -3.77
C GLU A 174 4.98 16.28 -2.81
N VAL A 175 6.11 15.89 -2.18
CA VAL A 175 6.10 14.84 -1.16
C VAL A 175 5.46 15.35 0.14
N CYS A 176 4.69 14.49 0.82
CA CYS A 176 4.09 14.80 2.11
C CYS A 176 5.15 15.05 3.18
N ASP A 177 4.86 15.93 4.13
CA ASP A 177 5.75 16.16 5.26
C ASP A 177 5.69 15.04 6.31
N ASN A 178 6.40 15.25 7.43
CA ASN A 178 6.50 14.27 8.50
C ASN A 178 5.23 14.17 9.37
N SER A 179 4.24 15.05 9.20
CA SER A 179 2.95 14.93 9.90
C SER A 179 2.14 13.73 9.40
N ARG A 180 2.35 13.31 8.15
CA ARG A 180 1.75 12.08 7.62
C ARG A 180 2.44 10.86 8.17
N GLU A 181 1.73 10.01 8.89
CA GLU A 181 2.21 8.69 9.31
C GLU A 181 2.29 7.74 8.10
N ILE A 182 3.34 6.93 8.05
CA ILE A 182 3.56 5.99 6.94
C ILE A 182 3.80 4.58 7.47
N TYR A 183 3.02 3.64 6.95
CA TYR A 183 3.13 2.21 7.21
C TYR A 183 3.27 1.46 5.90
N PHE A 184 4.47 1.44 5.32
CA PHE A 184 4.74 0.65 4.12
C PHE A 184 5.33 -0.68 4.51
N ILE A 185 4.59 -1.75 4.20
CA ILE A 185 4.84 -3.11 4.63
C ILE A 185 5.06 -3.97 3.38
N VAL A 186 6.07 -4.82 3.43
CA VAL A 186 6.31 -5.84 2.42
C VAL A 186 6.29 -7.20 3.11
N THR A 187 5.55 -8.14 2.53
CA THR A 187 5.49 -9.53 3.01
C THR A 187 5.80 -10.45 1.84
N GLU A 188 6.83 -11.27 1.97
CA GLU A 188 7.05 -12.38 1.05
C GLU A 188 6.62 -13.70 1.65
N ILE A 189 6.01 -14.56 0.84
CA ILE A 189 5.51 -15.87 1.23
C ILE A 189 5.89 -16.88 0.16
N ASP A 190 6.48 -18.00 0.54
CA ASP A 190 6.80 -19.08 -0.40
C ASP A 190 5.72 -20.16 -0.49
N LYS A 191 5.94 -21.16 -1.34
CA LYS A 191 4.98 -22.23 -1.60
C LYS A 191 4.63 -23.05 -0.34
N ASP A 192 5.57 -23.10 0.60
CA ASP A 192 5.46 -23.85 1.84
C ASP A 192 4.93 -22.95 2.98
N ASN A 193 4.47 -21.73 2.64
CA ASN A 193 3.96 -20.70 3.56
C ASN A 193 4.98 -20.17 4.57
N ASN A 194 6.28 -20.34 4.30
CA ASN A 194 7.31 -19.60 5.02
C ASN A 194 7.19 -18.13 4.65
N ARG A 195 7.44 -17.26 5.62
CA ARG A 195 7.23 -15.82 5.47
C ARG A 195 8.39 -14.99 5.95
N ARG A 196 8.55 -13.83 5.34
CA ARG A 196 9.44 -12.77 5.81
C ARG A 196 8.77 -11.42 5.59
N HIS A 197 8.97 -10.52 6.54
CA HIS A 197 8.33 -9.21 6.55
C HIS A 197 9.37 -8.10 6.56
N TRP A 198 8.99 -6.96 6.01
CA TRP A 198 9.70 -5.70 6.19
C TRP A 198 8.71 -4.57 6.39
N HIS A 199 9.18 -3.52 7.04
CA HIS A 199 8.48 -2.24 7.14
C HIS A 199 9.43 -1.10 6.84
N TYR A 200 8.92 -0.04 6.25
CA TYR A 200 9.68 1.18 6.04
C TYR A 200 9.86 1.92 7.38
N ASP A 201 11.11 2.11 7.78
CA ASP A 201 11.49 2.86 8.96
C ASP A 201 11.93 4.27 8.52
N ARG A 202 11.11 5.27 8.85
CA ARG A 202 11.37 6.66 8.46
C ARG A 202 12.66 7.21 9.07
N THR A 203 13.01 6.81 10.30
CA THR A 203 14.22 7.29 10.99
C THR A 203 15.51 6.93 10.26
N SER A 204 15.60 5.71 9.73
CA SER A 204 16.75 5.26 8.93
C SER A 204 16.51 5.31 7.42
N SER A 205 15.37 5.86 7.01
CA SER A 205 14.94 6.01 5.62
C SER A 205 15.06 4.72 4.79
N ARG A 206 14.77 3.57 5.39
CA ARG A 206 14.93 2.26 4.75
C ARG A 206 13.95 1.21 5.26
N PHE A 207 13.72 0.19 4.45
CA PHE A 207 13.02 -1.01 4.90
C PHE A 207 13.87 -1.81 5.89
N LYS A 208 13.29 -2.10 7.07
CA LYS A 208 13.87 -2.98 8.10
C LYS A 208 13.11 -4.29 8.15
N ASN A 209 13.81 -5.36 8.53
CA ASN A 209 13.21 -6.67 8.74
C ASN A 209 12.21 -6.61 9.90
N GLY A 210 11.07 -7.29 9.73
CA GLY A 210 10.00 -7.39 10.71
C GLY A 210 8.79 -6.54 10.33
N LEU A 211 7.73 -6.71 11.10
CA LEU A 211 6.53 -5.88 11.03
C LEU A 211 6.73 -4.58 11.83
N PRO A 212 6.00 -3.50 11.51
CA PRO A 212 6.06 -2.28 12.30
C PRO A 212 5.55 -2.53 13.73
N VAL A 213 6.15 -1.86 14.70
CA VAL A 213 5.65 -1.87 16.09
C VAL A 213 4.57 -0.80 16.21
N ILE A 214 3.44 -1.19 16.79
CA ILE A 214 2.32 -0.29 17.04
C ILE A 214 2.49 0.27 18.45
N ALA A 215 2.73 1.57 18.55
CA ALA A 215 2.73 2.27 19.85
C ALA A 215 1.31 2.33 20.45
#